data_AF-A0A2E7KZA6-F1
#
_entry.id   AF-A0A2E7KZA6-F1
#
_cell.length_a   1.000
_cell.length_b   1.000
_cell.length_c   1.000
_cell.angle_alpha   90.00
_cell.angle_beta   90.00
_cell.angle_gamma   90.00
#
_symmetry.space_group_name_H-M   'P 1'
#
loop_
_entity.id
_entity.type
_entity.pdbx_description
1 polymer ?
#
loop_
_entity_poly.entity_id
_entity_poly.type
_entity_poly.pdbx_seq_one_letter_code
_entity_poly.pdbx_strand_id
1 'polypeptide(L)'
;MGTSDDLTAYAAKQRKIIDQALDGFLPKSSIRPKTLHKSMRYSLFAGGKRLRPILCLAAAEACEGNPSQAIPAACAVECIHTYSLIHDDLPCMDDDDMRRGKPTNHKVYGE
;
A
#
# COMPACT_ATOMS: atom_id res chain seq x y z
N MET A 1 7.37 -10.65 -28.96
CA MET A 1 6.28 -11.51 -28.45
C MET A 1 6.71 -11.94 -27.05
N GLY A 2 6.22 -11.29 -25.98
CA GLY A 2 6.67 -11.59 -24.59
C GLY A 2 6.43 -10.51 -23.52
N THR A 3 6.15 -9.25 -23.87
CA THR A 3 6.24 -8.14 -22.91
C THR A 3 5.14 -8.07 -21.84
N SER A 4 3.92 -8.53 -22.12
CA SER A 4 2.79 -8.37 -21.19
C SER A 4 2.85 -9.35 -20.00
N ASP A 5 3.23 -10.61 -20.27
CA ASP A 5 3.33 -11.64 -19.24
C ASP A 5 4.53 -11.38 -18.34
N ASP A 6 5.64 -10.91 -18.91
CA ASP A 6 6.84 -10.51 -18.17
C ASP A 6 6.56 -9.37 -17.19
N LEU A 7 5.82 -8.34 -17.64
CA LEU A 7 5.43 -7.22 -16.77
C LEU A 7 4.48 -7.66 -15.64
N THR A 8 3.58 -8.59 -15.93
CA THR A 8 2.64 -9.12 -14.92
C THR A 8 3.40 -9.93 -13.87
N ALA A 9 4.33 -10.80 -14.29
CA ALA A 9 5.18 -11.57 -13.41
C ALA A 9 6.08 -10.66 -12.55
N TYR A 10 6.66 -9.63 -13.16
CA TYR A 10 7.44 -8.61 -12.45
C TYR A 10 6.61 -7.91 -11.37
N ALA A 11 5.44 -7.39 -11.73
CA ALA A 11 4.57 -6.68 -10.80
C ALA A 11 4.12 -7.58 -9.64
N ALA A 12 3.84 -8.87 -9.90
CA ALA A 12 3.49 -9.83 -8.87
C ALA A 12 4.64 -10.10 -7.90
N LYS A 13 5.88 -10.25 -8.42
CA LYS A 13 7.09 -10.43 -7.60
C LYS A 13 7.33 -9.20 -6.71
N GLN A 14 7.32 -8.00 -7.29
CA GLN A 14 7.55 -6.77 -6.55
C GLN A 14 6.48 -6.53 -5.49
N ARG A 15 5.19 -6.80 -5.82
CA ARG A 15 4.10 -6.71 -4.85
C ARG A 15 4.35 -7.54 -3.60
N LYS A 16 4.81 -8.79 -3.75
CA LYS A 16 5.11 -9.66 -2.60
C LYS A 16 6.21 -9.08 -1.72
N ILE A 17 7.27 -8.54 -2.32
CA ILE A 17 8.38 -7.90 -1.59
C ILE A 17 7.87 -6.67 -0.83
N ILE A 18 7.09 -5.82 -1.49
CA ILE A 18 6.52 -4.60 -0.91
C ILE A 18 5.57 -4.94 0.24
N ASP A 19 4.65 -5.89 0.07
CA ASP A 19 3.71 -6.27 1.12
C ASP A 19 4.42 -6.84 2.36
N GLN A 20 5.49 -7.62 2.16
CA GLN A 20 6.35 -8.11 3.25
C GLN A 20 7.08 -6.97 3.97
N ALA A 21 7.63 -6.01 3.23
CA ALA A 21 8.31 -4.87 3.80
C ALA A 21 7.35 -3.95 4.58
N LEU A 22 6.16 -3.67 4.03
CA LEU A 22 5.11 -2.93 4.72
C LEU A 22 4.69 -3.62 6.02
N ASP A 23 4.55 -4.96 6.03
CA ASP A 23 4.22 -5.68 7.28
C ASP A 23 5.31 -5.54 8.36
N GLY A 24 6.57 -5.46 7.93
CA GLY A 24 7.72 -5.23 8.80
C GLY A 24 7.78 -3.81 9.35
N PHE A 25 7.47 -2.81 8.52
CA PHE A 25 7.53 -1.39 8.93
C PHE A 25 6.35 -0.95 9.79
N LEU A 26 5.16 -1.55 9.62
CA LEU A 26 4.00 -1.15 10.40
C LEU A 26 4.03 -1.71 11.83
N PRO A 27 3.58 -0.94 12.83
CA PRO A 27 3.34 -1.45 14.16
C PRO A 27 2.42 -2.68 14.13
N LYS A 28 2.73 -3.69 14.95
CA LYS A 28 1.87 -4.86 15.06
C LYS A 28 0.53 -4.48 15.67
N SER A 29 -0.56 -5.07 15.17
CA SER A 29 -1.94 -4.80 15.62
C SER A 29 -2.21 -5.14 17.10
N SER A 30 -1.31 -5.90 17.73
CA SER A 30 -1.34 -6.24 19.15
C SER A 30 -0.72 -5.17 20.06
N ILE A 31 0.04 -4.22 19.52
CA ILE A 31 0.72 -3.16 20.27
C ILE A 31 -0.26 -1.99 20.49
N ARG A 32 -0.22 -1.36 21.68
CA ARG A 32 -1.03 -0.17 21.97
C ARG A 32 -0.50 1.06 21.20
N PRO A 33 -1.36 1.93 20.65
CA PRO A 33 -2.83 1.86 20.62
C PRO A 33 -3.37 0.86 19.58
N LYS A 34 -4.04 -0.20 20.06
CA LYS A 34 -4.44 -1.36 19.23
C LYS A 34 -5.40 -0.99 18.11
N THR A 35 -6.39 -0.13 18.39
CA THR A 35 -7.40 0.27 17.40
C THR A 35 -6.77 1.01 16.23
N LEU A 36 -5.89 1.97 16.51
CA LEU A 36 -5.16 2.72 15.47
C LEU A 36 -4.29 1.79 14.61
N HIS A 37 -3.52 0.90 15.23
CA HIS A 37 -2.69 -0.02 14.45
C HIS A 37 -3.52 -1.01 13.62
N LYS A 38 -4.71 -1.41 14.12
CA LYS A 38 -5.66 -2.20 13.33
C LYS A 38 -6.21 -1.40 12.16
N SER A 39 -6.62 -0.14 12.36
CA SER A 39 -7.19 0.70 11.29
C SER A 39 -6.17 1.02 10.20
N MET A 40 -4.92 1.34 10.56
CA MET A 40 -3.82 1.55 9.60
C MET A 40 -3.61 0.32 8.73
N ARG A 41 -3.50 -0.86 9.37
CA ARG A 41 -3.25 -2.13 8.67
C ARG A 41 -4.45 -2.55 7.84
N TYR A 42 -5.68 -2.28 8.30
CA TYR A 42 -6.89 -2.58 7.55
C TYR A 42 -6.87 -1.92 6.17
N SER A 43 -6.69 -0.59 6.12
CA SER A 43 -6.67 0.14 4.84
C SER A 43 -5.46 -0.21 3.99
N LEU A 44 -4.27 -0.29 4.59
CA LEU A 44 -3.04 -0.55 3.84
C LEU A 44 -3.03 -1.94 3.20
N PHE A 45 -3.64 -2.94 3.84
CA PHE A 45 -3.74 -4.32 3.34
C PHE A 45 -5.14 -4.67 2.82
N ALA A 46 -5.98 -3.67 2.50
CA ALA A 46 -7.30 -3.88 1.89
C ALA A 46 -7.25 -4.41 0.44
N GLY A 47 -6.05 -4.76 -0.07
CA GLY A 47 -5.78 -5.09 -1.46
C GLY A 47 -5.18 -3.89 -2.19
N GLY A 48 -5.00 -4.00 -3.51
CA GLY A 48 -4.42 -2.94 -4.34
C GLY A 48 -3.40 -3.44 -5.34
N LYS A 49 -3.13 -2.64 -6.38
CA LYS A 49 -2.18 -3.01 -7.42
C LYS A 49 -0.72 -2.78 -7.01
N ARG A 50 -0.47 -1.97 -5.96
CA ARG A 50 0.85 -1.49 -5.54
C ARG A 50 1.62 -0.77 -6.65
N LEU A 51 0.92 -0.07 -7.53
CA LEU A 51 1.53 0.51 -8.74
C LEU A 51 2.64 1.51 -8.38
N ARG A 52 2.39 2.42 -7.43
CA ARG A 52 3.35 3.45 -7.02
C ARG A 52 4.65 2.89 -6.45
N PRO A 53 4.64 1.98 -5.46
CA PRO A 53 5.88 1.38 -4.96
C PRO A 53 6.57 0.51 -6.02
N ILE A 54 5.83 -0.18 -6.89
CA ILE A 54 6.43 -0.93 -8.01
C ILE A 54 7.18 0.02 -8.96
N LEU A 55 6.59 1.17 -9.31
CA LEU A 55 7.25 2.18 -10.14
C LEU A 55 8.48 2.77 -9.44
N CYS A 56 8.45 2.95 -8.12
CA CYS A 56 9.62 3.40 -7.35
C CYS A 56 10.79 2.40 -7.46
N LEU A 57 10.51 1.10 -7.33
CA LEU A 57 11.53 0.05 -7.47
C LEU A 57 12.04 -0.05 -8.91
N ALA A 58 11.13 0.00 -9.89
CA ALA A 58 11.49 -0.03 -11.31
C ALA A 58 12.34 1.19 -11.72
N ALA A 59 12.09 2.37 -11.15
CA ALA A 59 12.91 3.55 -11.37
C ALA A 59 14.33 3.37 -10.80
N ALA A 60 14.46 2.75 -9.62
CA ALA A 60 15.77 2.42 -9.07
C ALA A 60 16.53 1.42 -9.98
N GLU A 61 15.85 0.38 -10.49
CA GLU A 61 16.42 -0.56 -11.47
C GLU A 61 16.85 0.14 -12.76
N ALA A 62 16.01 1.02 -13.31
CA ALA A 62 16.28 1.75 -14.55
C ALA A 62 17.44 2.73 -14.43
N CYS A 63 17.74 3.22 -13.23
CA CYS A 63 18.90 4.06 -12.93
C CYS A 63 20.13 3.24 -12.49
N GLU A 64 20.17 1.93 -12.78
CA GLU A 64 21.27 1.02 -12.41
C GLU A 64 21.52 0.91 -10.90
N GLY A 65 20.54 1.30 -10.08
CA GLY A 65 20.59 1.23 -8.63
C GLY A 65 20.14 -0.14 -8.09
N ASN A 66 20.46 -0.41 -6.81
CA ASN A 66 19.98 -1.60 -6.14
C ASN A 66 18.53 -1.39 -5.62
N PRO A 67 17.53 -2.11 -6.13
CA PRO A 67 16.12 -1.87 -5.77
C PRO A 67 15.83 -2.17 -4.31
N SER A 68 16.61 -3.06 -3.68
CA SER A 68 16.47 -3.35 -2.25
C SER A 68 16.71 -2.12 -1.37
N GLN A 69 17.56 -1.18 -1.81
CA GLN A 69 17.79 0.08 -1.11
C GLN A 69 16.64 1.08 -1.29
N ALA A 70 15.81 0.90 -2.32
CA ALA A 70 14.63 1.74 -2.58
C ALA A 70 13.37 1.24 -1.86
N ILE A 71 13.39 0.06 -1.22
CA ILE A 71 12.23 -0.52 -0.51
C ILE A 71 11.64 0.44 0.54
N PRO A 72 12.43 1.12 1.41
CA PRO A 72 11.87 2.06 2.37
C PRO A 72 11.12 3.22 1.69
N ALA A 73 11.68 3.76 0.59
CA ALA A 73 11.05 4.83 -0.18
C ALA A 73 9.76 4.35 -0.85
N ALA A 74 9.77 3.17 -1.46
CA ALA A 74 8.60 2.54 -2.04
C ALA A 74 7.48 2.36 -1.00
N CYS A 75 7.82 1.85 0.19
CA CYS A 75 6.88 1.69 1.30
C CYS A 75 6.31 3.03 1.77
N ALA A 76 7.15 4.06 1.89
CA ALA A 76 6.71 5.40 2.29
C ALA A 76 5.69 5.98 1.30
N VAL A 77 5.93 5.84 0.00
CA VAL A 77 4.98 6.30 -1.03
C VAL A 77 3.64 5.58 -0.94
N GLU A 78 3.63 4.27 -0.68
CA GLU A 78 2.38 3.51 -0.52
C GLU A 78 1.63 3.88 0.78
N CYS A 79 2.35 4.20 1.86
CA CYS A 79 1.76 4.73 3.08
C CYS A 79 1.08 6.09 2.83
N ILE A 80 1.74 7.01 2.14
CA ILE A 80 1.16 8.32 1.78
C ILE A 80 -0.04 8.15 0.85
N HIS A 81 0.06 7.26 -0.14
CA HIS A 81 -1.07 6.94 -1.01
C HIS A 81 -2.27 6.39 -0.22
N THR A 82 -2.03 5.49 0.73
CA THR A 82 -3.11 4.90 1.53
C THR A 82 -3.72 5.93 2.47
N TYR A 83 -2.89 6.80 3.06
CA TYR A 83 -3.36 7.93 3.87
C TYR A 83 -4.30 8.84 3.07
N SER A 84 -3.93 9.21 1.84
CA SER A 84 -4.79 10.08 1.03
C SER A 84 -6.15 9.42 0.80
N LEU A 85 -6.17 8.14 0.43
CA LEU A 85 -7.43 7.41 0.23
C LEU A 85 -8.31 7.35 1.48
N ILE A 86 -7.72 7.17 2.67
CA ILE A 86 -8.50 7.16 3.92
C ILE A 86 -9.19 8.51 4.14
N HIS A 87 -8.51 9.61 3.85
CA HIS A 87 -9.04 10.95 4.02
C HIS A 87 -10.03 11.33 2.90
N ASP A 88 -9.75 10.94 1.66
CA ASP A 88 -10.64 11.12 0.52
C ASP A 88 -11.97 10.37 0.78
N ASP A 89 -11.92 9.20 1.44
CA ASP A 89 -13.12 8.42 1.79
C ASP A 89 -14.02 9.08 2.86
N LEU A 90 -13.59 10.14 3.56
CA LEU A 90 -14.39 10.71 4.66
C LEU A 90 -15.68 11.38 4.16
N PRO A 91 -16.73 11.48 5.02
CA PRO A 91 -18.00 12.12 4.66
C PRO A 91 -17.88 13.59 4.21
N CYS A 92 -16.83 14.27 4.64
CA CYS A 92 -16.54 15.65 4.26
C CYS A 92 -15.78 15.80 2.94
N MET A 93 -15.39 14.68 2.31
CA MET A 93 -14.64 14.62 1.06
C MET A 93 -15.48 13.88 0.01
N ASP A 94 -15.16 12.62 -0.32
CA ASP A 94 -15.89 11.85 -1.34
C ASP A 94 -17.08 11.05 -0.76
N ASP A 95 -17.16 10.89 0.57
CA ASP A 95 -18.21 10.12 1.27
C ASP A 95 -18.35 8.67 0.74
N ASP A 96 -17.20 8.04 0.44
CA ASP A 96 -17.16 6.67 -0.08
C ASP A 96 -17.46 5.66 1.05
N ASP A 97 -18.54 4.89 0.92
CA ASP A 97 -18.86 3.79 1.83
C ASP A 97 -18.00 2.54 1.60
N MET A 98 -17.51 2.34 0.37
CA MET A 98 -16.86 1.10 -0.07
C MET A 98 -15.63 1.38 -0.93
N ARG A 99 -14.51 0.70 -0.63
CA ARG A 99 -13.28 0.73 -1.44
C ARG A 99 -12.77 -0.68 -1.71
N ARG A 100 -12.58 -1.01 -3.00
CA ARG A 100 -12.10 -2.33 -3.47
C ARG A 100 -12.94 -3.50 -2.93
N GLY A 101 -14.26 -3.32 -2.84
CA GLY A 101 -15.18 -4.34 -2.34
C GLY A 101 -15.18 -4.55 -0.82
N LYS A 102 -14.55 -3.64 -0.05
CA LYS A 102 -14.55 -3.63 1.42
C LYS A 102 -15.09 -2.29 1.93
N PRO A 103 -15.72 -2.23 3.12
CA PRO A 103 -16.08 -0.95 3.74
C PRO A 103 -14.86 -0.03 3.90
N THR A 104 -15.04 1.27 3.73
CA THR A 104 -13.95 2.25 3.94
C THR A 104 -13.58 2.35 5.41
N ASN A 105 -12.42 2.97 5.70
CA ASN A 105 -11.87 2.96 7.06
C ASN A 105 -12.85 3.55 8.08
N HIS A 106 -13.47 4.70 7.75
CA HIS A 106 -14.37 5.42 8.63
C HIS A 106 -15.67 4.64 8.88
N LYS A 107 -16.14 3.84 7.91
CA LYS A 107 -17.28 2.92 8.11
C LYS A 107 -16.98 1.78 9.08
N VAL A 108 -15.71 1.37 9.22
CA VAL A 108 -15.31 0.28 10.13
C VAL A 108 -14.88 0.79 11.50
N TYR A 109 -14.15 1.91 11.55
CA TYR A 109 -13.46 2.38 12.76
C TYR A 109 -13.98 3.72 13.30
N GLY A 110 -14.88 4.38 12.59
CA GLY A 110 -15.30 5.76 12.87
C GLY A 110 -14.40 6.79 12.19
N GLU A 111 -14.87 8.05 12.18
CA GLU A 111 -14.11 9.22 11.74
C GLU A 111 -12.96 9.59 12.69
#